data_AF-A0AA96GL52-F1
#
_entry.id   AF-A0AA96GL52-F1
#
_cell.length_a   1.000
_cell.length_b   1.000
_cell.length_c   1.000
_cell.angle_alpha   90.00
_cell.angle_beta   90.00
_cell.angle_gamma   90.00
#
_symmetry.space_group_name_H-M   'P 1'
#
loop_
_entity.id
_entity.type
_entity.pdbx_description
1 polymer ?
#
loop_
_entity_poly.entity_id
_entity_poly.type
_entity_poly.pdbx_seq_one_letter_code
_entity_poly.pdbx_strand_id
1 'polypeptide(L)'
;MNIQGNWKLVLATTMMALMVGCAFSPPSNMVKQNDHARLADWYQKEASDLHERAEEMRQIEKEYEFLGTPKEGHESSLVEHAKNLRDHYNKAAEVAEKMAKAHAEQAKSP
;
A
#
# COMPACT_ATOMS: atom_id res chain seq x y z
N MET A 1 25.00 17.81 -33.61
CA MET A 1 24.35 16.97 -32.59
C MET A 1 22.85 17.09 -32.77
N ASN A 2 22.18 16.01 -33.14
CA ASN A 2 20.76 15.99 -33.53
C ASN A 2 19.92 15.56 -32.31
N ILE A 3 19.24 16.51 -31.65
CA ILE A 3 18.54 16.31 -30.36
C ILE A 3 17.11 15.76 -30.55
N GLN A 4 16.67 15.51 -31.77
CA GLN A 4 15.27 15.11 -32.06
C GLN A 4 14.93 13.64 -31.79
N GLY A 5 15.91 12.77 -31.49
CA GLY A 5 15.70 11.32 -31.35
C GLY A 5 15.42 10.79 -29.94
N ASN A 6 15.74 11.55 -28.87
CA ASN A 6 15.81 10.99 -27.52
C ASN A 6 14.63 11.35 -26.60
N TRP A 7 13.70 12.21 -27.03
CA TRP A 7 12.58 12.62 -26.17
C TRP A 7 11.66 11.44 -25.78
N LYS A 8 11.42 10.51 -26.72
CA LYS A 8 10.61 9.30 -26.44
C LYS A 8 11.29 8.38 -25.42
N LEU A 9 12.64 8.31 -25.46
CA LEU A 9 13.45 7.54 -24.51
C LEU A 9 13.46 8.17 -23.11
N VAL A 10 13.49 9.51 -23.05
CA VAL A 10 13.37 10.27 -21.80
C VAL A 10 11.98 10.09 -21.19
N LEU A 11 10.91 10.25 -21.97
CA LEU A 11 9.54 10.01 -21.48
C LEU A 11 9.34 8.58 -20.98
N ALA A 12 9.84 7.58 -21.71
CA ALA A 12 9.72 6.19 -21.32
C ALA A 12 10.47 5.88 -20.01
N THR A 13 11.67 6.43 -19.83
CA THR A 13 12.44 6.27 -18.58
C THR A 13 11.82 7.02 -17.41
N THR A 14 11.29 8.24 -17.62
CA THR A 14 10.55 8.97 -16.59
C THR A 14 9.27 8.23 -16.18
N MET A 15 8.53 7.66 -17.12
CA MET A 15 7.30 6.91 -16.84
C MET A 15 7.57 5.58 -16.11
N MET A 16 8.69 4.91 -16.41
CA MET A 16 9.12 3.70 -15.69
C MET A 16 9.59 4.02 -14.25
N ALA A 17 10.20 5.19 -14.03
CA ALA A 17 10.63 5.64 -12.71
C ALA A 17 9.46 5.99 -11.78
N LEU A 18 8.27 6.27 -12.32
CA LEU A 18 7.04 6.44 -11.54
C LEU A 18 6.43 5.10 -11.08
N MET A 19 6.93 3.97 -11.60
CA MET A 19 6.53 2.62 -11.20
C MET A 19 7.55 1.97 -10.25
N VAL A 20 8.27 2.76 -9.44
CA VAL A 20 8.90 2.22 -8.23
C VAL A 20 7.77 1.94 -7.25
N GLY A 21 7.20 0.73 -7.35
CA GLY A 21 6.37 0.20 -6.29
C GLY A 21 7.16 0.25 -5.00
N CYS A 22 6.65 0.97 -4.01
CA CYS A 22 7.19 0.91 -2.66
C CYS A 22 7.07 -0.54 -2.20
N ALA A 23 8.12 -1.34 -2.37
CA ALA A 23 8.28 -2.58 -1.64
C ALA A 23 8.41 -2.16 -0.17
N PHE A 24 7.27 -2.11 0.54
CA PHE A 24 7.19 -1.64 1.91
C PHE A 24 7.78 -2.72 2.83
N SER A 25 9.11 -2.77 2.82
CA SER A 25 9.91 -3.67 3.64
C SER A 25 10.41 -2.88 4.84
N PRO A 26 10.46 -3.46 6.05
CA PRO A 26 11.09 -2.78 7.17
C PRO A 26 12.52 -2.39 6.78
N PRO A 27 12.99 -1.19 7.18
CA PRO A 27 14.34 -0.75 6.86
C PRO A 27 15.37 -1.81 7.29
N SER A 28 16.16 -2.30 6.33
CA SER A 28 17.07 -3.43 6.57
C SER A 28 18.08 -3.18 7.69
N ASN A 29 18.38 -1.92 7.99
CA ASN A 29 19.22 -1.52 9.11
C ASN A 29 18.59 -1.81 10.47
N MET A 30 17.26 -1.65 10.64
CA MET A 30 16.57 -1.90 11.91
C MET A 30 16.58 -3.40 12.23
N VAL A 31 16.35 -4.23 11.21
CA VAL A 31 16.44 -5.69 11.32
C VAL A 31 17.86 -6.13 11.68
N LYS A 32 18.88 -5.60 10.99
CA LYS A 32 20.29 -5.90 11.28
C LYS A 32 20.74 -5.48 12.67
N GLN A 33 20.14 -4.42 13.22
CA GLN A 33 20.46 -3.89 14.54
C GLN A 33 19.67 -4.58 15.67
N ASN A 34 18.77 -5.53 15.36
CA ASN A 34 17.79 -6.08 16.30
C ASN A 34 17.05 -4.98 17.08
N ASP A 35 16.79 -3.85 16.41
CA ASP A 35 16.12 -2.71 17.02
C ASP A 35 14.61 -2.93 17.02
N HIS A 36 14.17 -3.77 17.96
CA HIS A 36 12.77 -4.16 18.08
C HIS A 36 11.86 -2.99 18.44
N ALA A 37 12.37 -1.97 19.14
CA ALA A 37 11.59 -0.77 19.42
C ALA A 37 11.26 0.00 18.12
N ARG A 38 12.27 0.26 17.28
CA ARG A 38 12.03 0.96 16.01
C ARG A 38 11.24 0.13 15.01
N LEU A 39 11.40 -1.20 15.02
CA LEU A 39 10.58 -2.09 14.20
C LEU A 39 9.11 -2.04 14.63
N ALA A 40 8.82 -1.99 15.93
CA ALA A 40 7.47 -1.84 16.43
C ALA A 40 6.82 -0.54 15.95
N ASP A 41 7.51 0.58 16.10
CA ASP A 41 7.03 1.89 15.64
C ASP A 41 6.81 1.93 14.11
N TRP A 42 7.72 1.32 13.35
CA TRP A 42 7.60 1.26 11.89
C TRP A 42 6.38 0.46 11.45
N TYR A 43 6.16 -0.73 12.00
CA TYR A 43 4.99 -1.55 11.67
C TYR A 43 3.69 -0.90 12.14
N GLN A 44 3.70 -0.17 13.26
CA GLN A 44 2.54 0.58 13.72
C GLN A 44 2.17 1.69 12.74
N LYS A 45 3.18 2.39 12.18
CA LYS A 45 2.96 3.37 11.13
C LYS A 45 2.43 2.71 9.86
N GLU A 46 3.01 1.59 9.44
CA GLU A 46 2.57 0.89 8.23
C GLU A 46 1.12 0.41 8.33
N ALA A 47 0.71 -0.09 9.50
CA ALA A 47 -0.68 -0.43 9.75
C ALA A 47 -1.61 0.79 9.55
N SER A 48 -1.21 1.96 10.03
CA SER A 48 -1.98 3.20 9.86
C SER A 48 -2.08 3.62 8.39
N ASP A 49 -0.95 3.59 7.67
CA ASP A 49 -0.89 3.96 6.25
C ASP A 49 -1.73 2.96 5.39
N LEU A 50 -1.79 1.68 5.78
CA LEU A 50 -2.63 0.67 5.13
C LEU A 50 -4.12 0.85 5.41
N HIS A 51 -4.51 1.20 6.65
CA HIS A 51 -5.91 1.55 6.96
C HIS A 51 -6.38 2.77 6.18
N GLU A 52 -5.52 3.78 6.00
CA GLU A 52 -5.83 4.95 5.17
C GLU A 52 -6.12 4.54 3.72
N ARG A 53 -5.29 3.68 3.12
CA ARG A 53 -5.53 3.13 1.77
C ARG A 53 -6.81 2.31 1.69
N ALA A 54 -7.14 1.54 2.72
CA ALA A 54 -8.42 0.82 2.76
C ALA A 54 -9.61 1.78 2.75
N GLU A 55 -9.51 2.90 3.49
CA GLU A 55 -10.52 3.94 3.51
C GLU A 55 -10.64 4.68 2.17
N GLU A 56 -9.54 4.93 1.47
CA GLU A 56 -9.55 5.45 0.10
C GLU A 56 -10.34 4.51 -0.83
N MET A 57 -10.09 3.19 -0.75
CA MET A 57 -10.81 2.22 -1.58
C MET A 57 -12.31 2.18 -1.26
N ARG A 58 -12.69 2.38 0.01
CA ARG A 58 -14.10 2.51 0.42
C ARG A 58 -14.77 3.75 -0.17
N GLN A 59 -14.03 4.85 -0.33
CA GLN A 59 -14.55 6.06 -0.98
C GLN A 59 -14.73 5.85 -2.49
N ILE A 60 -13.77 5.19 -3.13
CA ILE A 60 -13.83 4.81 -4.55
C ILE A 60 -15.00 3.86 -4.84
N GLU A 61 -15.22 2.87 -3.96
CA GLU A 61 -16.38 1.96 -4.02
C GLU A 61 -17.69 2.75 -4.11
N LYS A 62 -17.90 3.72 -3.21
CA LYS A 62 -19.09 4.58 -3.20
C LYS A 62 -19.22 5.43 -4.45
N GLU A 63 -18.10 5.96 -4.95
CA GLU A 63 -18.11 6.75 -6.18
C GLU A 63 -18.54 5.90 -7.37
N TYR A 64 -18.03 4.67 -7.48
CA TYR A 64 -18.42 3.75 -8.54
C TYR A 64 -19.85 3.22 -8.39
N GLU A 65 -20.33 3.00 -7.18
CA GLU A 65 -21.74 2.68 -6.91
C GLU A 65 -22.67 3.83 -7.32
N PHE A 66 -22.26 5.09 -7.09
CA PHE A 66 -23.04 6.26 -7.47
C PHE A 66 -23.06 6.50 -8.99
N LEU A 67 -21.92 6.32 -9.67
CA LEU A 67 -21.77 6.55 -11.11
C LEU A 67 -22.26 5.37 -11.97
N GLY A 68 -22.26 4.16 -11.42
CA GLY A 68 -22.70 2.96 -12.11
C GLY A 68 -24.21 2.77 -12.04
N THR A 69 -24.90 2.74 -13.19
CA THR A 69 -26.20 2.07 -13.26
C THR A 69 -25.94 0.56 -13.26
N PRO A 70 -26.42 -0.22 -12.27
CA PRO A 70 -26.26 -1.67 -12.30
C PRO A 70 -26.95 -2.20 -13.56
N LYS A 71 -26.18 -2.70 -14.52
CA LYS A 71 -26.76 -3.48 -15.62
C LYS A 71 -27.23 -4.80 -15.01
N GLU A 72 -28.54 -4.92 -14.86
CA GLU A 72 -29.26 -6.16 -14.53
C GLU A 72 -28.57 -7.06 -13.49
N GLY A 73 -28.62 -6.62 -12.22
CA GLY A 73 -28.30 -7.48 -11.08
C GLY A 73 -26.83 -7.86 -10.89
N HIS A 74 -25.91 -7.34 -11.72
CA HIS A 74 -24.48 -7.54 -11.55
C HIS A 74 -23.81 -6.29 -10.98
N GLU A 75 -23.03 -6.48 -9.92
CA GLU A 75 -22.16 -5.45 -9.36
C GLU A 75 -21.11 -5.03 -10.40
N SER A 76 -20.78 -3.74 -10.44
CA SER A 76 -19.76 -3.23 -11.36
C SER A 76 -18.40 -3.88 -11.04
N SER A 77 -17.69 -4.34 -12.06
CA SER A 77 -16.32 -4.88 -11.92
C SER A 77 -15.38 -3.92 -11.19
N LEU A 78 -15.63 -2.61 -11.26
CA LEU A 78 -14.87 -1.59 -10.55
C LEU A 78 -15.21 -1.54 -9.05
N VAL A 79 -16.47 -1.75 -8.68
CA VAL A 79 -16.91 -1.85 -7.28
C VAL A 79 -16.31 -3.11 -6.65
N GLU A 80 -16.38 -4.25 -7.34
CA GLU A 80 -15.74 -5.49 -6.89
C GLU A 80 -14.22 -5.33 -6.75
N HIS A 81 -13.56 -4.66 -7.70
CA HIS A 81 -12.14 -4.39 -7.62
C HIS A 81 -11.76 -3.53 -6.40
N ALA A 82 -12.52 -2.45 -6.15
CA ALA A 82 -12.30 -1.58 -4.99
C ALA A 82 -12.51 -2.34 -3.66
N LYS A 83 -13.55 -3.18 -3.57
CA LYS A 83 -13.79 -4.07 -2.42
C LYS A 83 -12.62 -5.01 -2.18
N ASN A 84 -12.13 -5.67 -3.23
CA ASN A 84 -10.99 -6.59 -3.12
C ASN A 84 -9.71 -5.88 -2.65
N LEU A 85 -9.43 -4.68 -3.16
CA LEU A 85 -8.27 -3.89 -2.71
C LEU A 85 -8.41 -3.43 -1.26
N ARG A 86 -9.59 -2.94 -0.87
CA ARG A 86 -9.90 -2.58 0.52
C ARG A 86 -9.63 -3.75 1.46
N ASP A 87 -10.14 -4.94 1.13
CA ASP A 87 -9.98 -6.14 1.94
C ASP A 87 -8.52 -6.59 2.02
N HIS A 88 -7.74 -6.43 0.95
CA HIS A 88 -6.29 -6.67 0.97
C HIS A 88 -5.55 -5.69 1.88
N TYR A 89 -5.85 -4.40 1.81
CA TYR A 89 -5.22 -3.41 2.67
C TYR A 89 -5.56 -3.63 4.14
N ASN A 90 -6.81 -3.95 4.47
CA ASN A 90 -7.21 -4.30 5.83
C ASN A 90 -6.44 -5.53 6.37
N LYS A 91 -6.34 -6.60 5.58
CA LYS A 91 -5.57 -7.80 5.97
C LYS A 91 -4.09 -7.49 6.16
N ALA A 92 -3.51 -6.65 5.31
CA ALA A 92 -2.12 -6.21 5.45
C ALA A 92 -1.93 -5.37 6.72
N ALA A 93 -2.88 -4.48 7.03
CA ALA A 93 -2.85 -3.66 8.25
C ALA A 93 -2.88 -4.55 9.50
N GLU A 94 -3.78 -5.55 9.55
CA GLU A 94 -3.83 -6.51 10.66
C GLU A 94 -2.51 -7.28 10.84
N VAL A 95 -1.84 -7.65 9.74
CA VAL A 95 -0.53 -8.31 9.81
C VAL A 95 0.52 -7.33 10.36
N ALA A 96 0.53 -6.08 9.90
CA ALA A 96 1.44 -5.06 10.40
C ALA A 96 1.21 -4.78 11.90
N GLU A 97 -0.03 -4.70 12.38
CA GLU A 97 -0.35 -4.57 13.80
C GLU A 97 0.17 -5.74 14.64
N LYS A 98 0.02 -6.97 14.14
CA LYS A 98 0.57 -8.17 14.80
C LYS A 98 2.09 -8.12 14.88
N MET A 99 2.75 -7.65 13.81
CA MET A 99 4.21 -7.47 13.79
C MET A 99 4.67 -6.35 14.74
N ALA A 100 3.94 -5.23 14.79
CA ALA A 100 4.22 -4.14 15.73
C ALA A 100 4.15 -4.65 17.17
N LYS A 101 3.09 -5.39 17.52
CA LYS A 101 2.92 -5.99 18.84
C LYS A 101 4.05 -6.97 19.18
N ALA A 102 4.39 -7.88 18.27
CA ALA A 102 5.44 -8.87 18.49
C ALA A 102 6.81 -8.20 18.75
N HIS A 103 7.16 -7.17 17.98
CA HIS A 103 8.39 -6.43 18.21
C HIS A 103 8.36 -5.59 19.50
N ALA A 104 7.21 -5.00 19.86
CA ALA A 104 7.05 -4.29 21.12
C ALA A 104 7.20 -5.23 22.34
N GLU A 105 6.79 -6.49 22.23
CA GLU A 105 7.00 -7.53 23.25
C GLU A 105 8.48 -7.91 23.36
N GLN A 106 9.18 -8.09 22.23
CA GLN A 106 10.62 -8.37 22.24
C GLN A 106 11.45 -7.21 22.79
N ALA A 107 11.07 -5.96 22.51
CA ALA A 107 11.75 -4.79 23.08
C ALA A 107 11.65 -4.68 24.61
N LYS A 108 10.68 -5.38 25.24
CA LYS A 108 10.48 -5.41 26.70
C LYS A 108 11.17 -6.59 27.38
N SER A 109 11.67 -7.55 26.60
CA SER A 109 12.35 -8.74 27.13
C SER A 109 13.84 -8.41 27.33
N PRO A 110 14.38 -8.54 28.57
CA PRO A 110 15.77 -8.17 28.88
C PRO A 110 16.81 -9.12 28.28
#